data_AF-A0A3N2E265-F1
#
_entry.id   AF-A0A3N2E265-F1
#
_cell.length_a   1.000
_cell.length_b   1.000
_cell.length_c   1.000
_cell.angle_alpha   90.00
_cell.angle_beta   90.00
_cell.angle_gamma   90.00
#
_symmetry.space_group_name_H-M   'P 1'
#
loop_
_entity.id
_entity.type
_entity.pdbx_description
1 polymer ?
#
loop_
_entity_poly.entity_id
_entity_poly.type
_entity_poly.pdbx_seq_one_letter_code
_entity_poly.pdbx_strand_id
1 'polypeptide(L)'
;MIEFKSYIATLIDRSAEEFPELSACHYLPGFVETTTIDEIHNKTPALYFSQESVDEIKKVSSGQKDVTVGMVAYLLHSGEAEPIAREAAMVELHAKLISFLAGNRWGLDNVFPPKKITSVDVYGLMRGFATYAISPTVRARCADLYGAGEDSAHLSLMVVSWQQTLRTGVDAFEGSGPSPFKELYSHPLHEDKPEQTVEQHRDEFDWLNKP
;
A
#
# COMPACT_ATOMS: atom_id res chain seq x y z
N MET A 1 2.87 12.37 20.24
CA MET A 1 2.92 12.73 18.81
C MET A 1 3.41 11.50 18.07
N ILE A 2 2.79 11.12 16.95
CA ILE A 2 3.21 9.90 16.23
C ILE A 2 4.14 10.26 15.07
N GLU A 3 5.27 9.56 14.98
CA GLU A 3 6.12 9.53 13.80
C GLU A 3 5.70 8.38 12.89
N PHE A 4 5.83 8.55 11.57
CA PHE A 4 5.44 7.52 10.61
C PHE A 4 6.20 6.19 10.84
N LYS A 5 7.48 6.26 11.22
CA LYS A 5 8.28 5.07 11.56
C LYS A 5 7.69 4.30 12.75
N SER A 6 7.21 5.01 13.77
CA SER A 6 6.59 4.39 14.95
C SER A 6 5.24 3.77 14.61
N TYR A 7 4.48 4.41 13.71
CA TYR A 7 3.24 3.84 13.17
C TYR A 7 3.51 2.50 12.45
N ILE A 8 4.50 2.46 11.56
CA ILE A 8 4.88 1.23 10.83
C ILE A 8 5.38 0.13 11.78
N ALA A 9 6.23 0.46 12.76
CA ALA A 9 6.70 -0.51 13.73
C ALA A 9 5.53 -1.12 14.52
N THR A 10 4.60 -0.29 14.99
CA THR A 10 3.41 -0.77 15.71
C THR A 10 2.53 -1.63 14.82
N LEU A 11 2.33 -1.24 13.55
CA LEU A 11 1.58 -2.03 12.57
C LEU A 11 2.18 -3.43 12.40
N ILE A 12 3.50 -3.53 12.27
CA ILE A 12 4.22 -4.80 12.17
C ILE A 12 4.05 -5.63 13.44
N ASP A 13 4.36 -5.06 14.61
CA ASP A 13 4.36 -5.79 15.88
C ASP A 13 2.97 -6.35 16.17
N ARG A 14 1.92 -5.54 15.99
CA ARG A 14 0.53 -5.97 16.18
C ARG A 14 0.09 -7.04 15.18
N SER A 15 0.57 -6.96 13.94
CA SER A 15 0.28 -7.97 12.95
C SER A 15 1.01 -9.28 13.26
N ALA A 16 2.26 -9.23 13.71
CA ALA A 16 2.97 -10.43 14.13
C ALA A 16 2.31 -11.11 15.35
N GLU A 17 1.75 -10.32 16.28
CA GLU A 17 0.95 -10.84 17.40
C GLU A 17 -0.36 -11.51 16.93
N GLU A 18 -1.08 -10.90 15.98
CA GLU A 18 -2.35 -11.42 15.46
C GLU A 18 -2.17 -12.64 14.55
N PHE A 19 -1.06 -12.69 13.82
CA PHE A 19 -0.77 -13.73 12.83
C PHE A 19 0.50 -14.53 13.20
N PRO A 20 0.49 -15.26 14.33
CA PRO A 20 1.65 -16.06 14.76
C PRO A 20 1.98 -17.21 13.80
N GLU A 21 1.07 -17.58 12.90
CA GLU A 21 1.27 -18.57 11.84
C GLU A 21 2.16 -18.06 10.69
N LEU A 22 2.42 -16.75 10.60
CA LEU A 22 3.29 -16.18 9.57
C LEU A 22 4.75 -16.31 9.95
N SER A 23 5.56 -16.76 9.00
CA SER A 23 7.01 -16.84 9.11
C SER A 23 7.68 -15.46 9.06
N ALA A 24 7.00 -14.45 8.50
CA ALA A 24 7.51 -13.08 8.46
C ALA A 24 6.39 -12.02 8.46
N CYS A 25 6.65 -10.94 9.18
CA CYS A 25 5.87 -9.71 9.12
C CYS A 25 6.81 -8.50 9.07
N HIS A 26 6.87 -7.80 7.93
CA HIS A 26 7.89 -6.75 7.72
C HIS A 26 7.38 -5.58 6.87
N TYR A 27 8.12 -4.47 6.91
CA TYR A 27 7.93 -3.35 5.99
C TYR A 27 8.81 -3.52 4.76
N LEU A 28 8.25 -3.34 3.57
CA LEU A 28 8.92 -3.32 2.28
C LEU A 28 8.84 -1.89 1.68
N PRO A 29 9.80 -1.01 1.99
CA PRO A 29 9.87 0.31 1.38
C PRO A 29 10.40 0.24 -0.06
N GLY A 30 9.63 0.70 -1.05
CA GLY A 30 10.18 0.99 -2.40
C GLY A 30 10.76 -0.22 -3.16
N PHE A 31 11.23 0.00 -4.40
CA PHE A 31 11.57 -1.03 -5.42
C PHE A 31 12.45 -2.19 -4.91
N VAL A 32 12.15 -3.41 -5.36
CA VAL A 32 12.79 -4.69 -4.95
C VAL A 32 14.26 -4.78 -5.39
N GLU A 33 14.85 -3.70 -5.92
CA GLU A 33 16.25 -3.66 -6.38
C GLU A 33 17.27 -4.00 -5.28
N THR A 34 16.88 -3.95 -4.01
CA THR A 34 17.78 -4.20 -2.85
C THR A 34 17.46 -5.45 -2.04
N THR A 35 16.37 -6.18 -2.35
CA THR A 35 16.00 -7.42 -1.64
C THR A 35 15.90 -8.54 -2.66
N THR A 36 16.63 -9.64 -2.44
CA THR A 36 16.51 -10.79 -3.35
C THR A 36 15.11 -11.40 -3.18
N ILE A 37 14.43 -11.66 -4.29
CA ILE A 37 13.06 -12.20 -4.27
C ILE A 37 13.03 -13.56 -3.55
N ASP A 38 14.09 -14.35 -3.67
CA ASP A 38 14.26 -15.62 -2.97
C ASP A 38 14.21 -15.47 -1.44
N GLU A 39 14.77 -14.40 -0.88
CA GLU A 39 14.70 -14.13 0.57
C GLU A 39 13.27 -13.82 1.03
N ILE A 40 12.43 -13.27 0.15
CA ILE A 40 11.01 -13.00 0.40
C ILE A 40 10.22 -14.32 0.30
N HIS A 41 10.45 -15.11 -0.76
CA HIS A 41 9.71 -16.35 -1.00
C HIS A 41 10.02 -17.45 0.02
N ASN A 42 11.26 -17.52 0.51
CA ASN A 42 11.67 -18.48 1.55
C ASN A 42 11.07 -18.19 2.93
N LYS A 43 10.43 -17.04 3.11
CA LYS A 43 9.80 -16.63 4.37
C LYS A 43 8.29 -16.73 4.34
N THR A 44 7.68 -17.38 3.35
CA THR A 44 6.22 -17.53 3.33
C THR A 44 5.76 -18.67 4.28
N PRO A 45 4.53 -18.61 4.83
CA PRO A 45 3.55 -17.54 4.68
C PRO A 45 4.02 -16.23 5.34
N ALA A 46 3.83 -15.10 4.65
CA ALA A 46 4.37 -13.81 5.06
C ALA A 46 3.40 -12.66 4.80
N LEU A 47 3.50 -11.62 5.62
CA LEU A 47 2.77 -10.37 5.46
C LEU A 47 3.75 -9.20 5.36
N TYR A 48 3.70 -8.48 4.25
CA TYR A 48 4.54 -7.32 4.02
C TYR A 48 3.73 -6.05 3.88
N PHE A 49 4.17 -4.97 4.50
CA PHE A 49 3.53 -3.66 4.42
C PHE A 49 4.33 -2.70 3.55
N SER A 50 3.65 -1.84 2.80
CA SER A 50 4.26 -0.71 2.13
C SER A 50 3.38 0.54 2.24
N GLN A 51 4.02 1.70 2.10
CA GLN A 51 3.32 2.95 1.90
C GLN A 51 3.16 3.19 0.41
N GLU A 52 1.92 3.45 -0.02
CA GLU A 52 1.59 3.74 -1.41
C GLU A 52 1.53 5.25 -1.68
N SER A 53 0.89 6.02 -0.78
CA SER A 53 0.66 7.45 -1.00
C SER A 53 0.62 8.26 0.30
N VAL A 54 0.68 9.58 0.15
CA VAL A 54 0.23 10.57 1.15
C VAL A 54 -0.70 11.52 0.42
N ASP A 55 -1.97 11.55 0.81
CA ASP A 55 -3.02 12.22 0.03
C ASP A 55 -3.36 13.61 0.61
N GLU A 56 -3.95 13.64 1.80
CA GLU A 56 -4.51 14.86 2.40
C GLU A 56 -3.71 15.26 3.64
N ILE A 57 -3.33 16.53 3.72
CA ILE A 57 -2.73 17.12 4.92
C ILE A 57 -3.65 18.26 5.39
N LYS A 58 -4.42 18.00 6.44
CA LYS A 58 -5.33 18.97 7.02
C LYS A 58 -4.75 19.53 8.32
N LYS A 59 -4.53 20.84 8.37
CA LYS A 59 -4.16 21.51 9.63
C LYS A 59 -5.33 21.44 10.61
N VAL A 60 -5.03 21.12 11.86
CA VAL A 60 -6.01 21.18 12.96
C VAL A 60 -5.65 22.32 13.92
N SER A 61 -6.65 22.84 14.64
CA SER A 61 -6.54 24.05 15.47
C SER A 61 -5.47 23.99 16.56
N SER A 62 -5.01 22.80 16.93
CA SER A 62 -3.95 22.55 17.91
C SER A 62 -2.52 22.70 17.37
N GLY A 63 -2.34 23.10 16.10
CA GLY A 63 -1.02 23.12 15.43
C GLY A 63 -0.54 21.75 14.96
N GLN A 64 -1.35 20.71 15.15
CA GLN A 64 -1.14 19.38 14.56
C GLN A 64 -1.64 19.34 13.12
N LYS A 65 -1.36 18.24 12.42
CA LYS A 65 -1.83 17.95 11.08
C LYS A 65 -2.46 16.56 11.06
N ASP A 66 -3.61 16.43 10.42
CA ASP A 66 -4.16 15.13 10.04
C ASP A 66 -3.61 14.79 8.66
N VAL A 67 -2.87 13.69 8.56
CA VAL A 67 -2.24 13.22 7.34
C VAL A 67 -2.86 11.89 6.94
N THR A 68 -3.48 11.84 5.76
CA THR A 68 -4.02 10.60 5.21
C THR A 68 -2.94 9.88 4.41
N VAL A 69 -2.58 8.67 4.84
CA VAL A 69 -1.61 7.80 4.16
C VAL A 69 -2.33 6.66 3.46
N GLY A 70 -1.89 6.34 2.24
CA GLY A 70 -2.26 5.11 1.54
C GLY A 70 -1.30 3.99 1.92
N MET A 71 -1.84 2.88 2.40
CA MET A 71 -1.10 1.72 2.90
C MET A 71 -1.50 0.47 2.13
N VAL A 72 -0.56 -0.45 1.98
CA VAL A 72 -0.76 -1.71 1.30
C VAL A 72 -0.15 -2.85 2.10
N ALA A 73 -0.83 -3.98 2.12
CA ALA A 73 -0.38 -5.24 2.67
C ALA A 73 -0.33 -6.29 1.55
N TYR A 74 0.80 -6.97 1.42
CA TYR A 74 1.04 -8.10 0.53
C TYR A 74 1.08 -9.36 1.38
N LEU A 75 0.09 -10.23 1.20
CA LEU A 75 0.02 -11.54 1.85
C LEU A 75 0.52 -12.59 0.85
N LEU A 76 1.59 -13.29 1.21
CA LEU A 76 2.27 -14.28 0.37
C LEU A 76 2.19 -15.65 1.02
N HIS A 77 1.98 -16.70 0.22
CA HIS A 77 2.01 -18.09 0.67
C HIS A 77 2.51 -19.02 -0.42
N SER A 78 3.52 -19.85 -0.11
CA SER A 78 3.99 -20.94 -0.99
C SER A 78 4.13 -22.30 -0.30
N GLY A 79 3.82 -22.40 1.01
CA GLY A 79 4.05 -23.62 1.82
C GLY A 79 3.20 -24.85 1.47
N GLU A 80 2.18 -24.73 0.62
CA GLU A 80 1.31 -25.84 0.23
C GLU A 80 1.62 -26.29 -1.20
N ALA A 81 1.95 -27.57 -1.38
CA ALA A 81 2.23 -28.14 -2.71
C ALA A 81 0.98 -28.16 -3.59
N GLU A 82 -0.16 -28.55 -3.02
CA GLU A 82 -1.44 -28.63 -3.73
C GLU A 82 -2.07 -27.23 -3.91
N PRO A 83 -2.38 -26.79 -5.14
CA PRO A 83 -2.92 -25.45 -5.39
C PRO A 83 -4.20 -25.13 -4.61
N ILE A 84 -5.10 -26.11 -4.45
CA ILE A 84 -6.39 -25.92 -3.75
C ILE A 84 -6.17 -25.69 -2.26
N ALA A 85 -5.26 -26.44 -1.64
CA ALA A 85 -4.93 -26.27 -0.22
C ALA A 85 -4.30 -24.89 0.03
N ARG A 86 -3.39 -24.48 -0.87
CA ARG A 86 -2.76 -23.16 -0.83
C ARG A 86 -3.76 -22.02 -0.94
N GLU A 87 -4.71 -22.13 -1.87
CA GLU A 87 -5.78 -21.13 -2.04
C GLU A 87 -6.68 -21.06 -0.81
N ALA A 88 -7.07 -22.20 -0.23
CA ALA A 88 -7.88 -22.23 0.98
C ALA A 88 -7.17 -21.55 2.16
N ALA A 89 -5.90 -21.87 2.40
CA ALA A 89 -5.09 -21.23 3.44
C ALA A 89 -4.96 -19.72 3.22
N MET A 90 -4.77 -19.30 1.97
CA MET A 90 -4.72 -17.88 1.60
C MET A 90 -6.03 -17.15 1.85
N VAL A 91 -7.17 -17.74 1.49
CA VAL A 91 -8.49 -17.15 1.73
C VAL A 91 -8.75 -16.97 3.23
N GLU A 92 -8.37 -17.93 4.06
CA GLU A 92 -8.51 -17.85 5.51
C GLU A 92 -7.65 -16.72 6.11
N LEU A 93 -6.35 -16.70 5.79
CA LEU A 93 -5.43 -15.64 6.22
C LEU A 93 -5.90 -14.26 5.76
N HIS A 94 -6.39 -14.18 4.54
CA HIS A 94 -6.89 -12.94 3.96
C HIS A 94 -8.17 -12.44 4.63
N ALA A 95 -9.14 -13.32 4.90
CA ALA A 95 -10.35 -12.96 5.64
C ALA A 95 -10.03 -12.47 7.06
N LYS A 96 -9.06 -13.11 7.72
CA LYS A 96 -8.54 -12.69 9.03
C LYS A 96 -7.85 -11.32 8.93
N LEU A 97 -7.04 -11.06 7.90
CA LEU A 97 -6.40 -9.77 7.65
C LEU A 97 -7.41 -8.63 7.45
N ILE A 98 -8.44 -8.82 6.62
CA ILE A 98 -9.50 -7.82 6.45
C ILE A 98 -10.20 -7.53 7.78
N SER A 99 -10.55 -8.58 8.52
CA SER A 99 -11.24 -8.46 9.81
C SER A 99 -10.37 -7.74 10.84
N PHE A 100 -9.08 -8.03 10.86
CA PHE A 100 -8.10 -7.38 11.74
C PHE A 100 -7.86 -5.91 11.39
N LEU A 101 -7.90 -5.54 10.10
CA LEU A 101 -7.77 -4.14 9.66
C LEU A 101 -9.02 -3.32 9.99
N ALA A 102 -10.20 -3.92 9.91
CA ALA A 102 -11.47 -3.22 10.08
C ALA A 102 -11.58 -2.56 11.47
N GLY A 103 -11.62 -1.22 11.50
CA GLY A 103 -11.76 -0.46 12.74
C GLY A 103 -10.47 -0.29 13.55
N ASN A 104 -9.35 -0.89 13.13
CA ASN A 104 -8.16 -1.00 13.95
C ASN A 104 -7.36 0.31 14.02
N ARG A 105 -7.03 0.73 15.25
CA ARG A 105 -6.24 1.92 15.53
C ARG A 105 -4.83 1.58 16.03
N TRP A 106 -4.49 0.29 16.04
CA TRP A 106 -3.18 -0.24 16.45
C TRP A 106 -2.82 0.05 17.92
N GLY A 107 -3.82 0.40 18.73
CA GLY A 107 -3.61 0.89 20.10
C GLY A 107 -3.01 2.30 20.17
N LEU A 108 -3.10 3.08 19.08
CA LEU A 108 -2.52 4.42 18.95
C LEU A 108 -3.61 5.50 18.95
N ASP A 109 -3.57 6.40 19.93
CA ASP A 109 -4.57 7.46 20.10
C ASP A 109 -4.62 8.45 18.93
N ASN A 110 -3.50 8.61 18.22
CA ASN A 110 -3.35 9.54 17.10
C ASN A 110 -3.57 8.87 15.74
N VAL A 111 -4.13 7.67 15.72
CA VAL A 111 -4.46 6.95 14.49
C VAL A 111 -5.98 6.78 14.40
N PHE A 112 -6.54 7.09 13.24
CA PHE A 112 -7.96 6.91 12.97
C PHE A 112 -8.21 5.53 12.34
N PRO A 113 -9.43 4.98 12.43
CA PRO A 113 -9.77 3.73 11.76
C PRO A 113 -9.49 3.78 10.24
N PRO A 114 -9.03 2.68 9.62
CA PRO A 114 -8.86 2.55 8.19
C PRO A 114 -10.15 2.85 7.42
N LYS A 115 -9.99 3.40 6.23
CA LYS A 115 -11.06 3.69 5.27
C LYS A 115 -10.66 3.18 3.89
N LYS A 116 -11.64 3.04 3.00
CA LYS A 116 -11.44 2.58 1.62
C LYS A 116 -10.58 1.30 1.55
N ILE A 117 -10.87 0.35 2.43
CA ILE A 117 -10.19 -0.95 2.40
C ILE A 117 -10.61 -1.63 1.08
N THR A 118 -9.63 -1.98 0.25
CA THR A 118 -9.83 -2.77 -0.96
C THR A 118 -8.94 -3.99 -0.92
N SER A 119 -9.39 -5.06 -1.57
CA SER A 119 -8.59 -6.28 -1.70
C SER A 119 -8.64 -6.79 -3.13
N VAL A 120 -7.52 -7.34 -3.58
CA VAL A 120 -7.37 -7.98 -4.88
C VAL A 120 -6.60 -9.29 -4.71
N ASP A 121 -7.17 -10.37 -5.25
CA ASP A 121 -6.41 -11.58 -5.55
C ASP A 121 -5.58 -11.34 -6.81
N VAL A 122 -4.25 -11.40 -6.66
CA VAL A 122 -3.31 -11.11 -7.73
C VAL A 122 -3.01 -12.36 -8.56
N TYR A 123 -3.38 -13.56 -8.09
CA TYR A 123 -3.31 -14.77 -8.90
C TYR A 123 -4.22 -14.68 -10.14
N GLY A 124 -5.36 -13.99 -10.02
CA GLY A 124 -6.27 -13.66 -11.12
C GLY A 124 -5.72 -12.66 -12.15
N LEU A 125 -4.74 -11.82 -11.78
CA LEU A 125 -4.12 -10.84 -12.68
C LEU A 125 -3.31 -11.52 -13.79
N MET A 126 -2.76 -12.71 -13.54
CA MET A 126 -2.05 -13.53 -14.54
C MET A 126 -3.00 -14.23 -15.53
N ARG A 127 -4.29 -14.35 -15.22
CA ARG A 127 -5.31 -15.01 -16.07
C ARG A 127 -6.22 -14.03 -16.81
N GLY A 128 -5.83 -12.75 -16.91
CA GLY A 128 -6.54 -11.75 -17.71
C GLY A 128 -7.69 -11.02 -17.00
N PHE A 129 -7.78 -11.09 -15.66
CA PHE A 129 -8.73 -10.26 -14.91
C PHE A 129 -8.16 -8.87 -14.66
N ALA A 130 -8.71 -7.87 -15.33
CA ALA A 130 -8.41 -6.47 -15.15
C ALA A 130 -8.99 -5.95 -13.81
N THR A 131 -8.25 -6.05 -12.72
CA THR A 131 -8.63 -5.35 -11.49
C THR A 131 -8.10 -3.92 -11.52
N TYR A 132 -8.97 -2.98 -11.89
CA TYR A 132 -8.74 -1.53 -11.81
C TYR A 132 -8.66 -1.00 -10.36
N ALA A 133 -8.84 -1.86 -9.36
CA ALA A 133 -8.96 -1.49 -7.95
C ALA A 133 -7.64 -1.12 -7.26
N ILE A 134 -6.48 -1.46 -7.86
CA ILE A 134 -5.16 -1.17 -7.30
C ILE A 134 -4.34 -0.28 -8.24
N SER A 135 -3.54 0.62 -7.67
CA SER A 135 -2.75 1.57 -8.46
C SER A 135 -1.70 0.86 -9.34
N PRO A 136 -1.18 1.55 -10.37
CA PRO A 136 -0.07 1.04 -11.16
C PRO A 136 1.16 0.67 -10.32
N THR A 137 1.45 1.45 -9.26
CA THR A 137 2.59 1.19 -8.35
C THR A 137 2.42 -0.13 -7.60
N VAL A 138 1.22 -0.40 -7.09
CA VAL A 138 0.91 -1.68 -6.42
C VAL A 138 0.99 -2.84 -7.40
N ARG A 139 0.51 -2.66 -8.64
CA ARG A 139 0.63 -3.69 -9.69
C ARG A 139 2.06 -3.99 -10.07
N ALA A 140 2.89 -2.96 -10.27
CA ALA A 140 4.31 -3.13 -10.54
C ALA A 140 4.98 -3.90 -9.41
N ARG A 141 4.65 -3.57 -8.14
CA ARG A 141 5.15 -4.31 -6.98
C ARG A 141 4.78 -5.79 -7.00
N CYS A 142 3.53 -6.08 -7.33
CA CYS A 142 3.06 -7.45 -7.42
C CYS A 142 3.80 -8.22 -8.50
N ALA A 143 4.03 -7.60 -9.66
CA ALA A 143 4.80 -8.20 -10.74
C ALA A 143 6.23 -8.52 -10.30
N ASP A 144 6.89 -7.60 -9.58
CA ASP A 144 8.22 -7.86 -9.00
C ASP A 144 8.20 -9.05 -8.03
N LEU A 145 7.17 -9.14 -7.17
CA LEU A 145 7.02 -10.25 -6.22
C LEU A 145 6.76 -11.60 -6.91
N TYR A 146 6.21 -11.62 -8.13
CA TYR A 146 6.05 -12.83 -8.95
C TYR A 146 7.29 -13.17 -9.80
N GLY A 147 8.16 -12.19 -10.06
CA GLY A 147 9.10 -12.20 -11.19
C GLY A 147 10.38 -13.03 -11.06
N ALA A 148 10.51 -13.95 -10.10
CA ALA A 148 11.73 -14.74 -9.91
C ALA A 148 11.52 -16.25 -10.17
N GLY A 149 11.92 -16.71 -11.35
CA GLY A 149 12.25 -18.12 -11.60
C GLY A 149 11.10 -19.14 -11.56
N GLU A 150 11.46 -20.43 -11.65
CA GLU A 150 10.52 -21.56 -11.56
C GLU A 150 9.89 -21.70 -10.16
N ASP A 151 10.54 -21.15 -9.13
CA ASP A 151 10.09 -21.23 -7.73
C ASP A 151 8.85 -20.36 -7.43
N SER A 152 8.56 -19.35 -8.27
CA SER A 152 7.35 -18.52 -8.14
C SER A 152 6.07 -19.21 -8.64
N ALA A 153 6.18 -20.38 -9.30
CA ALA A 153 5.03 -21.15 -9.82
C ALA A 153 4.05 -21.60 -8.73
N HIS A 154 4.51 -21.65 -7.47
CA HIS A 154 3.72 -22.05 -6.30
C HIS A 154 3.37 -20.90 -5.37
N LEU A 155 3.61 -19.64 -5.77
CA LEU A 155 3.27 -18.47 -4.95
C LEU A 155 1.81 -18.06 -5.15
N SER A 156 1.09 -17.93 -4.04
CA SER A 156 -0.19 -17.22 -3.98
C SER A 156 0.03 -15.84 -3.32
N LEU A 157 -0.49 -14.78 -3.95
CA LEU A 157 -0.35 -13.40 -3.51
C LEU A 157 -1.74 -12.72 -3.47
N MET A 158 -2.11 -12.22 -2.29
CA MET A 158 -3.27 -11.35 -2.12
C MET A 158 -2.80 -9.99 -1.63
N VAL A 159 -3.50 -8.94 -2.06
CA VAL A 159 -3.17 -7.56 -1.71
C VAL A 159 -4.35 -6.88 -1.07
N VAL A 160 -4.12 -6.26 0.08
CA VAL A 160 -5.11 -5.42 0.76
C VAL A 160 -4.55 -4.01 0.84
N SER A 161 -5.27 -3.02 0.30
CA SER A 161 -4.91 -1.60 0.44
C SER A 161 -5.95 -0.85 1.26
N TRP A 162 -5.53 0.22 1.93
CA TRP A 162 -6.42 1.09 2.69
C TRP A 162 -5.86 2.50 2.82
N GLN A 163 -6.73 3.44 3.18
CA GLN A 163 -6.34 4.78 3.62
C GLN A 163 -6.45 4.87 5.13
N GLN A 164 -5.48 5.51 5.77
CA GLN A 164 -5.52 5.74 7.21
C GLN A 164 -5.08 7.16 7.54
N THR A 165 -5.86 7.86 8.37
CA THR A 165 -5.50 9.19 8.84
C THR A 165 -4.65 9.08 10.10
N LEU A 166 -3.53 9.79 10.13
CA LEU A 166 -2.60 9.90 11.25
C LEU A 166 -2.57 11.36 11.71
N ARG A 167 -2.76 11.60 13.02
CA ARG A 167 -2.61 12.93 13.61
C ARG A 167 -1.18 13.14 14.05
N THR A 168 -0.43 13.93 13.29
CA THR A 168 0.99 14.17 13.49
C THR A 168 1.27 15.58 13.98
N GLY A 169 2.49 15.82 14.50
CA GLY A 169 3.00 17.18 14.65
C GLY A 169 3.47 17.77 13.33
N VAL A 170 4.13 18.92 13.40
CA VAL A 170 4.55 19.70 12.21
C VAL A 170 5.57 18.93 11.35
N ASP A 171 6.43 18.09 11.97
CA ASP A 171 7.67 17.53 11.38
C ASP A 171 7.70 15.98 11.30
N ALA A 172 6.57 15.28 11.45
CA ALA A 172 6.56 13.81 11.63
C ALA A 172 7.03 12.96 10.42
N PHE A 173 7.35 13.61 9.29
CA PHE A 173 7.92 12.99 8.09
C PHE A 173 9.35 13.49 7.80
N GLU A 174 9.91 14.38 8.64
CA GLU A 174 11.31 14.82 8.55
C GLU A 174 12.24 13.71 9.07
N GLY A 175 12.60 12.78 8.20
CA GLY A 175 13.58 11.72 8.51
C GLY A 175 13.19 10.31 8.05
N SER A 176 11.98 10.13 7.53
CA SER A 176 11.48 8.84 7.01
C SER A 176 11.99 8.51 5.60
N GLY A 177 13.32 8.53 5.41
CA GLY A 177 13.99 8.14 4.16
C GLY A 177 13.58 8.97 2.93
N PRO A 178 14.11 8.65 1.73
CA PRO A 178 13.60 9.21 0.50
C PRO A 178 12.20 8.66 0.24
N SER A 179 11.18 9.39 0.68
CA SER A 179 9.88 9.30 0.04
C SER A 179 10.05 9.90 -1.36
N PRO A 180 9.67 9.20 -2.45
CA PRO A 180 9.67 9.79 -3.80
C PRO A 180 8.75 11.02 -3.89
N PHE A 181 7.93 11.25 -2.86
CA PHE A 181 7.03 12.40 -2.77
C PHE A 181 7.61 13.56 -1.96
N LYS A 182 8.77 13.42 -1.30
CA LYS A 182 9.37 14.49 -0.48
C LYS A 182 9.66 15.76 -1.29
N GLU A 183 10.00 15.62 -2.58
CA GLU A 183 10.20 16.73 -3.52
C GLU A 183 8.89 17.41 -3.96
N LEU A 184 7.76 16.70 -3.94
CA LEU A 184 6.43 17.29 -4.19
C LEU A 184 5.94 18.14 -3.01
N TYR A 185 6.46 17.91 -1.79
CA TYR A 185 6.06 18.63 -0.58
C TYR A 185 6.94 19.84 -0.23
N SER A 186 8.05 20.08 -0.95
CA SER A 186 8.90 21.27 -0.79
C SER A 186 8.41 22.50 -1.55
N HIS A 187 7.39 22.37 -2.39
CA HIS A 187 6.76 23.51 -3.04
C HIS A 187 5.60 24.03 -2.18
N PRO A 188 5.60 25.33 -1.79
CA PRO A 188 4.44 25.90 -1.14
C PRO A 188 3.24 25.76 -2.09
N LEU A 189 2.16 25.15 -1.59
CA LEU A 189 0.86 25.18 -2.25
C LEU A 189 0.59 26.64 -2.62
N HIS A 190 0.57 26.93 -3.92
CA HIS A 190 0.19 28.23 -4.41
C HIS A 190 -1.16 28.59 -3.80
N GLU A 191 -1.20 29.69 -3.04
CA GLU A 191 -2.44 30.26 -2.54
C GLU A 191 -3.43 30.40 -3.70
N ASP A 192 -4.65 29.89 -3.45
CA ASP A 192 -5.79 29.96 -4.35
C ASP A 192 -5.90 31.32 -5.04
N LYS A 193 -5.90 31.32 -6.37
CA LYS A 193 -6.57 32.37 -7.15
C LYS A 193 -7.85 31.80 -7.74
N PRO A 194 -8.98 32.51 -7.63
CA PRO A 194 -10.26 32.00 -8.10
C PRO A 194 -10.32 32.02 -9.64
N GLU A 195 -10.98 30.98 -10.16
CA GLU A 195 -11.70 30.89 -11.44
C GLU A 195 -11.08 31.60 -12.66
N GLN A 196 -10.51 30.81 -13.57
CA GLN A 196 -10.60 31.12 -14.99
C GLN A 196 -11.31 29.97 -15.72
N THR A 197 -12.44 30.36 -16.29
CA THR A 197 -13.38 29.62 -17.13
C THR A 197 -12.72 28.78 -18.22
N VAL A 198 -13.24 27.56 -18.36
CA VAL A 198 -12.97 26.61 -19.45
C VAL A 198 -13.45 27.21 -20.77
N GLU A 199 -12.58 27.95 -21.47
CA GLU A 199 -12.77 28.31 -22.87
C GLU A 199 -11.42 28.69 -23.49
N GLN A 200 -10.55 27.69 -23.69
CA GLN A 200 -9.41 27.76 -24.61
C GLN A 200 -8.73 26.39 -24.59
N HIS A 201 -9.00 25.57 -25.62
CA HIS A 201 -8.16 24.47 -26.16
C HIS A 201 -9.05 23.60 -27.07
N ARG A 202 -9.83 24.23 -27.96
CA ARG A 202 -10.61 23.53 -28.99
C ARG A 202 -9.91 23.52 -30.36
N ASP A 203 -8.69 24.05 -30.47
CA ASP A 203 -8.02 24.25 -31.76
C ASP A 203 -6.76 23.39 -31.98
N GLU A 204 -6.43 22.43 -31.10
CA GLU A 204 -5.20 21.61 -31.25
C GLU A 204 -5.39 20.18 -31.78
N PHE A 205 -6.62 19.76 -32.13
CA PHE A 205 -6.88 18.39 -32.60
C PHE A 205 -7.48 18.30 -34.02
N ASP A 206 -7.29 19.31 -34.85
CA ASP A 206 -7.87 19.36 -36.21
C ASP A 206 -6.99 18.71 -37.31
N TRP A 207 -5.92 18.01 -36.92
CA TRP A 207 -5.08 17.23 -37.86
C TRP A 207 -5.44 15.74 -37.93
N LEU A 208 -6.32 15.24 -37.06
CA LEU A 208 -6.78 13.84 -37.07
C LEU A 208 -7.96 13.57 -38.00
N ASN A 209 -8.53 14.59 -38.66
CA ASN A 209 -9.68 14.47 -39.55
C ASN A 209 -9.47 15.17 -40.90
N LYS A 210 -8.48 14.75 -41.67
CA LYS A 210 -8.50 14.99 -43.13
C LYS A 210 -8.46 13.66 -43.89
N PRO A 211 -9.32 13.50 -44.92
CA PRO A 211 -9.54 12.26 -45.64
C PRO A 211 -8.33 11.81 -46.47
#